data_AF-A0A6A1Z7P3-F1
#
_entry.id   AF-A0A6A1Z7P3-F1
#
_cell.length_a   1.000
_cell.length_b   1.000
_cell.length_c   1.000
_cell.angle_alpha   90.00
_cell.angle_beta   90.00
_cell.angle_gamma   90.00
#
_symmetry.space_group_name_H-M   'P 1'
#
loop_
_entity.id
_entity.type
_entity.pdbx_description
1 polymer ?
#
loop_
_entity_poly.entity_id
_entity_poly.type
_entity_poly.pdbx_seq_one_letter_code
_entity_poly.pdbx_strand_id
1 'polypeptide(L)'
;MKEKTRTVLFWFILIQPFLDLYWFYNGKLAEVLPFTLPTIIRILAVFVIFCMFFSQKQNWQKLGQDKWLILYLTLLILYSIIHLIHVKNFNSINPNDYNYSTVSEIFYLIRMLLPLMVIFFTKELNFSQEQFRHVIEGISGLFSFTIVITNLFVISLRSYETGPISANIFEWFVNPNIGYSHMASKGFFNFANMVSAVLFMLVPLMLYFMFNRFNWKIVTLNVVQALAMIELGTKVALIGLIGGVIISILLYVFHLFIVKDVNKNGKAIIVALLIEAGTFAIIPFGPAIQRYNYEKYLAQQSDDSLTQAKRELNAGLKKYPQGKQRKEFLTNFIGNHYQDYALNKKFVFKSYPYKYDPEFWLKIMNEPGTARMQNRHVEKAMLDQVVKTNNNRLDKFLGISYTRETNIFNLERDFTSQIYSLGWIGMLLFIGPYVIILLYALIKWLMNKEKRTYLISSMLLSIAFMIFAAFSSGNVMDFLTASFILAFVEGSLLASVTRKEN
;
A
#
# COMPACT_ATOMS: atom_id res chain seq x y z
N MET A 1 -18.08 -25.21 -16.07
CA MET A 1 -18.05 -24.27 -14.93
C MET A 1 -16.70 -23.55 -14.78
N LYS A 2 -15.56 -24.26 -14.86
CA LYS A 2 -14.20 -23.67 -14.79
C LYS A 2 -14.01 -22.40 -15.65
N GLU A 3 -14.41 -22.42 -16.93
CA GLU A 3 -14.24 -21.25 -17.80
C GLU A 3 -15.08 -20.04 -17.37
N LYS A 4 -16.32 -20.26 -16.93
CA LYS A 4 -17.18 -19.20 -16.40
C LYS A 4 -16.56 -18.58 -15.15
N THR A 5 -16.05 -19.40 -14.23
CA THR A 5 -15.35 -18.91 -13.02
C THR A 5 -14.11 -18.08 -13.40
N ARG A 6 -13.33 -18.54 -14.38
CA ARG A 6 -12.18 -17.80 -14.92
C ARG A 6 -12.59 -16.44 -15.48
N THR A 7 -13.68 -16.37 -16.25
CA THR A 7 -14.20 -15.11 -16.79
C THR A 7 -14.68 -14.16 -15.69
N VAL A 8 -15.35 -14.67 -14.65
CA VAL A 8 -15.76 -13.84 -13.51
C VAL A 8 -14.54 -13.28 -12.78
N LEU A 9 -13.53 -14.11 -12.52
CA LEU A 9 -12.29 -13.64 -11.88
C LEU A 9 -11.53 -12.63 -12.77
N PHE A 10 -11.50 -12.82 -14.08
CA PHE A 10 -10.93 -11.87 -15.03
C PHE A 10 -11.54 -10.46 -14.89
N TRP A 11 -12.88 -10.38 -14.91
CA TRP A 11 -13.57 -9.10 -14.76
C TRP A 11 -13.48 -8.53 -13.34
N PHE A 12 -13.48 -9.39 -12.33
CA PHE A 12 -13.28 -8.99 -10.94
C PHE A 12 -11.93 -8.30 -10.73
N ILE A 13 -10.87 -8.76 -11.39
CA ILE A 13 -9.56 -8.10 -11.30
C ILE A 13 -9.57 -6.78 -12.09
N LEU A 14 -10.20 -6.74 -13.27
CA LEU A 14 -10.29 -5.51 -14.08
C LEU A 14 -11.11 -4.39 -13.44
N ILE A 15 -12.11 -4.70 -12.61
CA ILE A 15 -12.94 -3.67 -11.95
C ILE A 15 -12.26 -3.03 -10.73
N GLN A 16 -11.12 -3.56 -10.26
CA GLN A 16 -10.47 -3.04 -9.05
C GLN A 16 -10.16 -1.53 -9.05
N PRO A 17 -9.70 -0.91 -10.16
CA PRO A 17 -9.50 0.55 -10.21
C PRO A 17 -10.81 1.32 -9.95
N PHE A 18 -11.94 0.84 -10.48
CA PHE A 18 -13.24 1.47 -10.25
C PHE A 18 -13.69 1.36 -8.79
N LEU A 19 -13.41 0.23 -8.14
CA LEU A 19 -13.68 0.02 -6.72
C LEU A 19 -12.79 0.86 -5.79
N ASP A 20 -11.82 1.59 -6.34
CA ASP A 20 -10.93 2.50 -5.61
C ASP A 20 -11.29 3.99 -5.77
N LEU A 21 -12.36 4.30 -6.48
CA LEU A 21 -12.76 5.69 -6.69
C LEU A 21 -13.09 6.39 -5.37
N TYR A 22 -12.62 7.64 -5.24
CA TYR A 22 -12.69 8.48 -4.06
C TYR A 22 -14.09 8.56 -3.43
N TRP A 23 -15.12 8.68 -4.26
CA TRP A 23 -16.50 8.85 -3.80
C TRP A 23 -17.07 7.63 -3.08
N PHE A 24 -16.50 6.44 -3.26
CA PHE A 24 -16.94 5.27 -2.49
C PHE A 24 -16.43 5.25 -1.04
N TYR A 25 -15.44 6.10 -0.73
CA TYR A 25 -14.79 6.18 0.57
C TYR A 25 -15.04 7.52 1.26
N ASN A 26 -15.65 8.50 0.58
CA ASN A 26 -15.87 9.84 1.10
C ASN A 26 -17.28 10.36 0.74
N GLY A 27 -17.89 11.11 1.66
CA GLY A 27 -19.23 11.68 1.49
C GLY A 27 -20.37 10.68 1.70
N LYS A 28 -21.56 10.99 1.20
CA LYS A 28 -22.81 10.24 1.49
C LYS A 28 -22.70 8.75 1.20
N LEU A 29 -22.00 8.35 0.14
CA LEU A 29 -21.84 6.94 -0.24
C LEU A 29 -21.02 6.13 0.78
N ALA A 30 -20.13 6.77 1.53
CA ALA A 30 -19.36 6.12 2.58
C ALA A 30 -20.17 5.87 3.86
N GLU A 31 -21.29 6.57 4.04
CA GLU A 31 -22.15 6.52 5.23
C GLU A 31 -23.39 5.62 5.04
N VAL A 32 -23.65 5.12 3.82
CA VAL A 32 -24.84 4.30 3.52
C VAL A 32 -24.84 2.99 4.31
N LEU A 33 -23.67 2.41 4.55
CA LEU A 33 -23.50 1.11 5.19
C LEU A 33 -22.41 1.17 6.26
N PRO A 34 -22.41 0.24 7.24
CA PRO A 34 -21.36 0.15 8.25
C PRO A 34 -19.95 -0.08 7.66
N PHE A 35 -19.88 -0.58 6.42
CA PHE A 35 -18.66 -0.80 5.66
C PHE A 35 -18.77 -0.12 4.29
N THR A 36 -17.63 0.26 3.73
CA THR A 36 -17.59 0.87 2.40
C THR A 36 -18.14 -0.09 1.34
N LEU A 37 -18.96 0.45 0.43
CA LEU A 37 -19.60 -0.32 -0.64
C LEU A 37 -18.60 -1.20 -1.44
N PRO A 38 -17.39 -0.72 -1.81
CA PRO A 38 -16.40 -1.55 -2.49
C PRO A 38 -15.96 -2.78 -1.71
N THR A 39 -15.86 -2.68 -0.39
CA THR A 39 -15.44 -3.80 0.46
C THR A 39 -16.49 -4.92 0.42
N ILE A 40 -17.77 -4.56 0.48
CA ILE A 40 -18.89 -5.50 0.38
C ILE A 40 -18.91 -6.15 -1.00
N ILE A 41 -18.77 -5.36 -2.08
CA ILE A 41 -18.70 -5.88 -3.46
C ILE A 41 -17.55 -6.90 -3.59
N ARG A 42 -16.37 -6.60 -3.03
CA ARG A 42 -15.22 -7.51 -3.06
C ARG A 42 -15.47 -8.83 -2.32
N ILE A 43 -16.04 -8.77 -1.12
CA ILE A 43 -16.40 -9.96 -0.34
C ILE A 43 -17.40 -10.82 -1.13
N LEU A 44 -18.48 -10.21 -1.63
CA LEU A 44 -19.50 -10.91 -2.40
C LEU A 44 -18.94 -11.51 -3.69
N ALA A 45 -18.10 -10.79 -4.43
CA ALA A 45 -17.51 -11.27 -5.67
C ALA A 45 -16.59 -12.48 -5.41
N VAL A 46 -15.72 -12.42 -4.39
CA VAL A 46 -14.86 -13.54 -4.02
C VAL A 46 -15.68 -14.73 -3.52
N PHE A 47 -16.77 -14.48 -2.78
CA PHE A 47 -17.70 -15.54 -2.36
C PHE A 47 -18.41 -16.22 -3.54
N VAL A 48 -18.84 -15.45 -4.55
CA VAL A 48 -19.42 -16.00 -5.79
C VAL A 48 -18.38 -16.84 -6.53
N ILE A 49 -17.14 -16.35 -6.67
CA ILE A 49 -16.04 -17.11 -7.29
C ILE A 49 -15.79 -18.41 -6.53
N PHE A 50 -15.78 -18.37 -5.19
CA PHE A 50 -15.66 -19.55 -4.34
C PHE A 50 -16.78 -20.56 -4.62
N CYS A 51 -18.04 -20.13 -4.57
CA CYS A 51 -19.19 -21.00 -4.83
C CYS A 51 -19.14 -21.61 -6.25
N MET A 52 -18.82 -20.81 -7.26
CA MET A 52 -18.68 -21.28 -8.64
C MET A 52 -17.53 -22.28 -8.79
N PHE A 53 -16.39 -22.02 -8.15
CA PHE A 53 -15.23 -22.91 -8.18
C PHE A 53 -15.59 -24.26 -7.54
N PHE A 54 -16.11 -24.24 -6.32
CA PHE A 54 -16.45 -25.43 -5.54
C PHE A 54 -17.79 -26.09 -5.94
N SER A 55 -18.55 -25.53 -6.89
CA SER A 55 -19.70 -26.24 -7.50
C SER A 55 -19.29 -27.54 -8.21
N GLN A 56 -18.00 -27.68 -8.57
CA GLN A 56 -17.45 -28.88 -9.20
C GLN A 56 -16.86 -29.82 -8.16
N LYS A 57 -17.38 -31.05 -8.04
CA LYS A 57 -16.93 -32.07 -7.08
C LYS A 57 -15.42 -32.33 -7.13
N GLN A 58 -14.83 -32.31 -8.32
CA GLN A 58 -13.38 -32.49 -8.50
C GLN A 58 -12.55 -31.47 -7.71
N ASN A 59 -13.03 -30.23 -7.57
CA ASN A 59 -12.31 -29.18 -6.86
C ASN A 59 -12.32 -29.41 -5.34
N TRP A 60 -13.40 -29.97 -4.78
CA TRP A 60 -13.44 -30.44 -3.39
C TRP A 60 -12.47 -31.60 -3.16
N GLN A 61 -12.44 -32.57 -4.07
CA GLN A 61 -11.50 -33.70 -3.98
C GLN A 61 -10.06 -33.24 -4.04
N LYS A 62 -9.75 -32.27 -4.92
CA LYS A 62 -8.42 -31.69 -5.03
C LYS A 62 -8.01 -30.96 -3.74
N LEU A 63 -8.90 -30.15 -3.16
CA LEU A 63 -8.65 -29.50 -1.88
C LEU A 63 -8.38 -30.54 -0.77
N GLY A 64 -9.17 -31.61 -0.74
CA GLY A 64 -9.01 -32.72 0.22
C GLY A 64 -7.68 -33.47 0.13
N GLN A 65 -7.03 -33.44 -1.04
CA GLN A 65 -5.72 -34.06 -1.25
C GLN A 65 -4.54 -33.14 -0.89
N ASP A 66 -4.76 -31.81 -0.88
CA ASP A 66 -3.71 -30.83 -0.57
C ASP A 66 -3.59 -30.61 0.96
N LYS A 67 -2.94 -31.57 1.62
CA LYS A 67 -2.76 -31.59 3.08
C LYS A 67 -2.10 -30.31 3.62
N TRP A 68 -1.20 -29.69 2.85
CA TRP A 68 -0.54 -28.45 3.24
C TRP A 68 -1.49 -27.27 3.26
N LEU A 69 -2.36 -27.15 2.24
CA LEU A 69 -3.38 -26.12 2.20
C LEU A 69 -4.39 -26.27 3.34
N ILE A 70 -4.81 -27.50 3.66
CA ILE A 70 -5.71 -27.78 4.79
C ILE A 70 -5.06 -27.38 6.12
N LEU A 71 -3.79 -27.76 6.33
CA LEU A 71 -3.04 -27.37 7.53
C LEU A 71 -2.96 -25.84 7.66
N TYR A 72 -2.62 -25.15 6.57
CA TYR A 72 -2.55 -23.70 6.55
C TYR A 72 -3.89 -23.03 6.88
N LEU A 73 -5.00 -23.49 6.28
CA LEU A 73 -6.35 -22.99 6.58
C LEU A 73 -6.73 -23.24 8.05
N THR A 74 -6.36 -24.39 8.60
CA THR A 74 -6.58 -24.71 10.02
C THR A 74 -5.81 -23.75 10.92
N LEU A 75 -4.54 -23.48 10.62
CA LEU A 75 -3.72 -22.52 11.36
C LEU A 75 -4.29 -21.10 11.29
N LEU A 76 -4.80 -20.66 10.13
CA LEU A 76 -5.47 -19.37 9.98
C LEU A 76 -6.69 -19.24 10.89
N ILE A 77 -7.54 -20.27 10.94
CA ILE A 77 -8.75 -20.28 11.78
C ILE A 77 -8.37 -20.26 13.26
N LEU A 78 -7.44 -21.14 13.68
CA LEU A 78 -6.98 -21.20 15.07
C LEU A 78 -6.35 -19.88 15.51
N TYR A 79 -5.46 -19.32 14.70
CA TYR A 79 -4.87 -18.01 14.97
C TYR A 79 -5.95 -16.93 15.10
N SER A 80 -6.90 -16.88 14.17
CA SER A 80 -7.97 -15.87 14.19
C SER A 80 -8.79 -15.91 15.49
N ILE A 81 -9.14 -17.12 15.96
CA ILE A 81 -9.86 -17.30 17.23
C ILE A 81 -9.00 -16.82 18.41
N ILE A 82 -7.74 -17.25 18.48
CA ILE A 82 -6.82 -16.89 19.58
C ILE A 82 -6.56 -15.38 19.59
N HIS A 83 -6.36 -14.77 18.43
CA HIS A 83 -6.18 -13.34 18.26
C HIS A 83 -7.39 -12.57 18.81
N LEU A 84 -8.62 -12.94 18.41
CA LEU A 84 -9.85 -12.27 18.86
C LEU A 84 -10.05 -12.38 20.39
N ILE A 85 -9.73 -13.52 20.98
CA ILE A 85 -9.78 -13.71 22.45
C ILE A 85 -8.74 -12.81 23.13
N HIS A 86 -7.52 -12.76 22.60
CA HIS A 86 -6.43 -11.95 23.15
C HIS A 86 -6.74 -10.47 23.13
N VAL A 87 -7.11 -9.92 21.96
CA VAL A 87 -7.33 -8.47 21.80
C VAL A 87 -8.59 -7.97 22.52
N LYS A 88 -9.49 -8.85 22.96
CA LYS A 88 -10.65 -8.47 23.78
C LYS A 88 -10.26 -8.08 25.20
N ASN A 89 -9.16 -8.62 25.72
CA ASN A 89 -8.68 -8.39 27.09
C ASN A 89 -7.57 -7.32 27.13
N PHE A 90 -7.80 -6.19 26.45
CA PHE A 90 -6.83 -5.10 26.32
C PHE A 90 -7.01 -4.06 27.43
N ASN A 91 -5.91 -3.65 28.07
CA ASN A 91 -5.89 -2.58 29.06
C ASN A 91 -5.51 -1.25 28.40
N SER A 92 -6.46 -0.31 28.38
CA SER A 92 -6.31 0.99 27.73
C SER A 92 -6.39 2.14 28.73
N ILE A 93 -5.56 3.16 28.53
CA ILE A 93 -5.70 4.45 29.23
C ILE A 93 -6.80 5.33 28.63
N ASN A 94 -7.22 5.04 27.40
CA ASN A 94 -8.30 5.76 26.74
C ASN A 94 -9.61 5.07 27.12
N PRO A 95 -10.59 5.79 27.72
CA PRO A 95 -11.83 5.19 28.21
C PRO A 95 -12.64 4.47 27.13
N ASN A 96 -12.47 4.84 25.86
CA ASN A 96 -13.15 4.19 24.74
C ASN A 96 -12.37 3.01 24.14
N ASP A 97 -11.28 2.58 24.78
CA ASP A 97 -10.43 1.48 24.32
C ASP A 97 -9.98 1.63 22.85
N TYR A 98 -9.66 2.87 22.48
CA TYR A 98 -9.32 3.26 21.10
C TYR A 98 -10.37 2.84 20.05
N ASN A 99 -11.64 2.81 20.45
CA ASN A 99 -12.80 2.41 19.64
C ASN A 99 -12.70 0.98 19.07
N TYR A 100 -12.16 0.04 19.86
CA TYR A 100 -12.13 -1.37 19.49
C TYR A 100 -13.54 -1.91 19.16
N SER A 101 -13.61 -2.72 18.10
CA SER A 101 -14.84 -3.42 17.70
C SER A 101 -14.51 -4.84 17.25
N THR A 102 -15.01 -5.85 17.98
CA THR A 102 -14.84 -7.26 17.61
C THR A 102 -15.40 -7.55 16.22
N VAL A 103 -16.53 -6.93 15.87
CA VAL A 103 -17.14 -7.09 14.53
C VAL A 103 -16.17 -6.56 13.47
N SER A 104 -15.67 -5.34 13.65
CA SER A 104 -14.74 -4.73 12.70
C SER A 104 -13.42 -5.52 12.59
N GLU A 105 -12.95 -6.13 13.68
CA GLU A 105 -11.76 -7.00 13.66
C GLU A 105 -12.01 -8.31 12.88
N ILE A 106 -13.18 -8.95 13.06
CA ILE A 106 -13.56 -10.12 12.25
C ILE A 106 -13.62 -9.76 10.77
N PHE A 107 -14.22 -8.61 10.42
CA PHE A 107 -14.26 -8.12 9.05
C PHE A 107 -12.86 -7.86 8.49
N TYR A 108 -11.94 -7.35 9.30
CA TYR A 108 -10.56 -7.16 8.91
C TYR A 108 -9.86 -8.49 8.60
N LEU A 109 -10.00 -9.50 9.46
CA LEU A 109 -9.45 -10.85 9.21
C LEU A 109 -10.03 -11.48 7.93
N ILE A 110 -11.33 -11.32 7.68
CA ILE A 110 -11.96 -11.75 6.44
C ILE A 110 -11.35 -11.02 5.24
N ARG A 111 -11.19 -9.69 5.33
CA ARG A 111 -10.56 -8.86 4.29
C ARG A 111 -9.16 -9.36 3.95
N MET A 112 -8.35 -9.70 4.95
CA MET A 112 -6.99 -10.23 4.73
C MET A 112 -6.97 -11.61 4.08
N LEU A 113 -8.04 -12.41 4.25
CA LEU A 113 -8.17 -13.73 3.62
C LEU A 113 -8.51 -13.63 2.11
N LEU A 114 -9.23 -12.61 1.67
CA LEU A 114 -9.76 -12.56 0.30
C LEU A 114 -8.67 -12.64 -0.79
N PRO A 115 -7.58 -11.87 -0.72
CA PRO A 115 -6.54 -11.95 -1.74
C PRO A 115 -5.85 -13.32 -1.76
N LEU A 116 -5.70 -13.99 -0.61
CA LEU A 116 -5.14 -15.34 -0.53
C LEU A 116 -6.00 -16.35 -1.29
N MET A 117 -7.33 -16.21 -1.20
CA MET A 117 -8.25 -17.00 -2.03
C MET A 117 -8.06 -16.71 -3.52
N VAL A 118 -7.83 -15.44 -3.90
CA VAL A 118 -7.56 -15.06 -5.29
C VAL A 118 -6.26 -15.65 -5.82
N ILE A 119 -5.20 -15.74 -5.02
CA ILE A 119 -3.96 -16.46 -5.40
C ILE A 119 -4.30 -17.91 -5.77
N PHE A 120 -5.02 -18.61 -4.87
CA PHE A 120 -5.42 -20.00 -5.08
C PHE A 120 -6.27 -20.16 -6.35
N PHE A 121 -7.32 -19.35 -6.51
CA PHE A 121 -8.19 -19.45 -7.67
C PHE A 121 -7.47 -19.13 -8.97
N THR A 122 -6.60 -18.11 -8.99
CA THR A 122 -5.85 -17.75 -10.19
C THR A 122 -4.92 -18.88 -10.63
N LYS A 123 -4.21 -19.50 -9.67
CA LYS A 123 -3.36 -20.67 -9.92
C LYS A 123 -4.17 -21.82 -10.53
N GLU A 124 -5.31 -22.14 -9.94
CA GLU A 124 -6.12 -23.30 -10.30
C GLU A 124 -6.88 -23.13 -11.63
N LEU A 125 -7.38 -21.92 -11.89
CA LEU A 125 -8.11 -21.58 -13.11
C LEU A 125 -7.20 -21.50 -14.34
N ASN A 126 -5.87 -21.42 -14.16
CA ASN A 126 -4.86 -21.49 -15.23
C ASN A 126 -5.15 -20.49 -16.36
N PHE A 127 -4.95 -19.21 -16.07
CA PHE A 127 -5.05 -18.16 -17.08
C PHE A 127 -4.04 -18.37 -18.21
N SER A 128 -4.46 -18.09 -19.45
CA SER A 128 -3.55 -18.05 -20.58
C SER A 128 -2.69 -16.78 -20.54
N GLN A 129 -1.55 -16.79 -21.26
CA GLN A 129 -0.70 -15.59 -21.35
C GLN A 129 -1.45 -14.40 -21.98
N GLU A 130 -2.36 -14.64 -22.93
CA GLU A 130 -3.22 -13.57 -23.49
C GLU A 130 -4.17 -12.98 -22.45
N GLN A 131 -4.84 -13.84 -21.68
CA GLN A 131 -5.76 -13.37 -20.65
C GLN A 131 -5.01 -12.59 -19.57
N PHE A 132 -3.85 -13.09 -19.14
CA PHE A 132 -2.97 -12.38 -18.21
C PHE A 132 -2.59 -11.00 -18.78
N ARG A 133 -2.12 -10.94 -20.03
CA ARG A 133 -1.79 -9.68 -20.71
C ARG A 133 -2.95 -8.71 -20.74
N HIS A 134 -4.15 -9.14 -21.13
CA HIS A 134 -5.32 -8.28 -21.19
C HIS A 134 -5.72 -7.72 -19.82
N VAL A 135 -5.60 -8.50 -18.75
CA VAL A 135 -5.84 -7.99 -17.39
C VAL A 135 -4.81 -6.90 -17.05
N ILE A 136 -3.53 -7.15 -17.27
CA ILE A 136 -2.45 -6.20 -16.92
C ILE A 136 -2.53 -4.92 -17.76
N GLU A 137 -2.73 -5.03 -19.08
CA GLU A 137 -2.95 -3.87 -19.97
C GLU A 137 -4.20 -3.08 -19.56
N GLY A 138 -5.28 -3.77 -19.18
CA GLY A 138 -6.51 -3.13 -18.73
C GLY A 138 -6.33 -2.37 -17.42
N ILE A 139 -5.68 -2.96 -16.43
CA ILE A 139 -5.37 -2.29 -15.15
C ILE A 139 -4.48 -1.07 -15.38
N SER A 140 -3.37 -1.24 -16.12
CA SER A 140 -2.46 -0.15 -16.48
C SER A 140 -3.22 1.00 -17.14
N GLY A 141 -4.03 0.69 -18.16
CA GLY A 141 -4.83 1.68 -18.86
C GLY A 141 -5.83 2.39 -17.94
N LEU A 142 -6.61 1.64 -17.15
CA LEU A 142 -7.63 2.21 -16.27
C LEU A 142 -7.05 3.16 -15.23
N PHE A 143 -5.92 2.82 -14.60
CA PHE A 143 -5.24 3.75 -13.69
C PHE A 143 -4.66 4.95 -14.43
N SER A 144 -3.81 4.68 -15.42
CA SER A 144 -2.97 5.72 -16.00
C SER A 144 -3.75 6.69 -16.88
N PHE A 145 -4.68 6.23 -17.71
CA PHE A 145 -5.53 7.15 -18.47
C PHE A 145 -6.44 7.98 -17.58
N THR A 146 -6.99 7.40 -16.51
CA THR A 146 -7.82 8.18 -15.56
C THR A 146 -7.01 9.32 -14.96
N ILE A 147 -5.78 9.08 -14.54
CA ILE A 147 -4.91 10.12 -13.95
C ILE A 147 -4.59 11.20 -14.99
N VAL A 148 -4.04 10.81 -16.14
CA VAL A 148 -3.55 11.75 -17.16
C VAL A 148 -4.71 12.56 -17.76
N ILE A 149 -5.80 11.92 -18.17
CA ILE A 149 -6.94 12.61 -18.78
C ILE A 149 -7.55 13.60 -17.78
N THR A 150 -7.79 13.18 -16.54
CA THR A 150 -8.40 14.09 -15.55
C THR A 150 -7.46 15.22 -15.14
N ASN A 151 -6.13 15.00 -15.17
CA ASN A 151 -5.14 16.06 -14.97
C ASN A 151 -5.22 17.11 -16.08
N LEU A 152 -5.24 16.69 -17.34
CA LEU A 152 -5.35 17.59 -18.49
C LEU A 152 -6.56 18.52 -18.40
N PHE A 153 -7.70 17.99 -17.92
CA PHE A 153 -8.94 18.76 -17.71
C PHE A 153 -9.03 19.47 -16.35
N VAL A 154 -8.00 19.38 -15.50
CA VAL A 154 -7.97 20.02 -14.16
C VAL A 154 -9.11 19.54 -13.23
N ILE A 155 -9.65 18.34 -13.49
CA ILE A 155 -10.71 17.71 -12.67
C ILE A 155 -10.17 16.60 -11.78
N SER A 156 -8.90 16.23 -11.94
CA SER A 156 -8.23 15.26 -11.08
C SER A 156 -8.16 15.73 -9.64
N LEU A 157 -8.26 14.79 -8.69
CA LEU A 157 -8.10 15.07 -7.27
C LEU A 157 -6.64 15.22 -6.88
N ARG A 158 -6.39 16.08 -5.87
CA ARG A 158 -5.06 16.27 -5.30
C ARG A 158 -4.56 15.00 -4.61
N SER A 159 -3.26 14.71 -4.74
CA SER A 159 -2.62 13.57 -4.06
C SER A 159 -2.52 13.74 -2.55
N TYR A 160 -2.31 14.98 -2.07
CA TYR A 160 -1.97 15.27 -0.67
C TYR A 160 -3.06 16.01 0.10
N GLU A 161 -4.01 16.62 -0.60
CA GLU A 161 -5.07 17.46 -0.03
C GLU A 161 -6.44 17.01 -0.55
N THR A 162 -7.48 17.68 -0.06
CA THR A 162 -8.86 17.50 -0.53
C THR A 162 -9.15 18.42 -1.71
N GLY A 163 -9.97 17.96 -2.64
CA GLY A 163 -10.43 18.75 -3.79
C GLY A 163 -9.59 18.56 -5.06
N PRO A 164 -10.00 19.22 -6.16
CA PRO A 164 -9.33 19.10 -7.44
C PRO A 164 -7.97 19.83 -7.48
N ILE A 165 -7.09 19.39 -8.37
CA ILE A 165 -5.86 20.11 -8.70
C ILE A 165 -6.18 21.51 -9.23
N SER A 166 -5.27 22.46 -9.03
CA SER A 166 -5.48 23.84 -9.49
C SER A 166 -4.95 24.09 -10.90
N ALA A 167 -4.15 23.17 -11.43
CA ALA A 167 -3.45 23.33 -12.70
C ALA A 167 -3.06 21.97 -13.28
N ASN A 168 -2.97 21.88 -14.60
CA ASN A 168 -2.54 20.68 -15.32
C ASN A 168 -1.00 20.60 -15.44
N ILE A 169 -0.51 19.52 -16.07
CA ILE A 169 0.91 19.25 -16.29
C ILE A 169 1.66 20.35 -17.05
N PHE A 170 1.01 21.13 -17.93
CA PHE A 170 1.69 22.16 -18.72
C PHE A 170 2.06 23.38 -17.87
N GLU A 171 1.25 23.71 -16.87
CA GLU A 171 1.50 24.82 -15.94
C GLU A 171 2.79 24.62 -15.12
N TRP A 172 3.24 23.38 -14.94
CA TRP A 172 4.46 23.07 -14.20
C TRP A 172 5.71 23.75 -14.79
N PHE A 173 5.71 23.98 -16.10
CA PHE A 173 6.85 24.55 -16.82
C PHE A 173 6.83 26.09 -16.86
N VAL A 174 5.68 26.71 -16.59
CA VAL A 174 5.45 28.14 -16.80
C VAL A 174 5.11 28.91 -15.53
N ASN A 175 4.59 28.25 -14.50
CA ASN A 175 4.06 28.91 -13.31
C ASN A 175 4.74 28.42 -12.03
N PRO A 176 5.78 29.14 -11.55
CA PRO A 176 6.51 28.74 -10.33
C PRO A 176 5.73 29.00 -9.03
N ASN A 177 4.58 29.68 -9.10
CA ASN A 177 3.83 30.10 -7.91
C ASN A 177 2.83 29.05 -7.41
N ILE A 178 2.61 27.96 -8.16
CA ILE A 178 1.68 26.90 -7.75
C ILE A 178 2.43 25.89 -6.88
N GLY A 179 1.98 25.73 -5.64
CA GLY A 179 2.57 24.75 -4.72
C GLY A 179 2.36 23.31 -5.18
N TYR A 180 3.32 22.43 -4.86
CA TYR A 180 3.30 21.02 -5.28
C TYR A 180 2.01 20.26 -4.93
N SER A 181 1.37 20.58 -3.81
CA SER A 181 0.15 19.90 -3.34
C SER A 181 -1.07 20.20 -4.22
N HIS A 182 -1.03 21.33 -4.95
CA HIS A 182 -2.05 21.75 -5.90
C HIS A 182 -1.87 21.16 -7.30
N MET A 183 -0.70 20.56 -7.59
CA MET A 183 -0.34 20.00 -8.89
C MET A 183 -0.27 18.47 -8.91
N ALA A 184 0.09 17.86 -7.78
CA ALA A 184 0.11 16.40 -7.63
C ALA A 184 -1.31 15.82 -7.76
N SER A 185 -1.48 14.88 -8.70
CA SER A 185 -2.75 14.40 -9.21
C SER A 185 -2.87 12.89 -9.04
N LYS A 186 -3.94 12.43 -8.39
CA LYS A 186 -4.25 10.99 -8.22
C LYS A 186 -5.44 10.52 -9.06
N GLY A 187 -5.83 11.30 -10.07
CA GLY A 187 -7.05 11.07 -10.83
C GLY A 187 -8.26 11.10 -9.91
N PHE A 188 -9.14 10.11 -10.05
CA PHE A 188 -10.30 9.93 -9.18
C PHE A 188 -10.07 8.90 -8.07
N PHE A 189 -8.85 8.43 -7.86
CA PHE A 189 -8.55 7.39 -6.89
C PHE A 189 -8.47 7.93 -5.47
N ASN A 190 -8.75 7.08 -4.49
CA ASN A 190 -8.78 7.52 -3.10
C ASN A 190 -7.36 7.73 -2.53
N PHE A 191 -6.42 6.82 -2.83
CA PHE A 191 -5.09 6.80 -2.23
C PHE A 191 -3.96 6.83 -3.26
N ALA A 192 -3.19 7.92 -3.28
CA ALA A 192 -2.04 8.07 -4.18
C ALA A 192 -0.97 6.99 -3.94
N ASN A 193 -0.61 6.69 -2.68
CA ASN A 193 0.43 5.70 -2.35
C ASN A 193 0.11 4.30 -2.90
N MET A 194 -1.14 3.88 -2.78
CA MET A 194 -1.60 2.59 -3.29
C MET A 194 -1.48 2.53 -4.82
N VAL A 195 -1.98 3.56 -5.52
CA VAL A 195 -1.89 3.65 -6.98
C VAL A 195 -0.44 3.69 -7.43
N SER A 196 0.42 4.44 -6.76
CA SER A 196 1.87 4.47 -7.03
C SER A 196 2.51 3.10 -6.95
N ALA A 197 2.18 2.31 -5.93
CA ALA A 197 2.71 0.96 -5.76
C ALA A 197 2.21 0.00 -6.85
N VAL A 198 0.93 0.09 -7.22
CA VAL A 198 0.36 -0.69 -8.34
C VAL A 198 1.04 -0.33 -9.65
N LEU A 199 1.14 0.95 -10.01
CA LEU A 199 1.79 1.37 -11.25
C LEU A 199 3.27 0.95 -11.27
N PHE A 200 3.98 1.06 -10.14
CA PHE A 200 5.36 0.59 -10.05
C PHE A 200 5.48 -0.92 -10.28
N MET A 201 4.63 -1.73 -9.64
CA MET A 201 4.55 -3.17 -9.88
C MET A 201 4.28 -3.51 -11.36
N LEU A 202 3.48 -2.71 -12.07
CA LEU A 202 3.12 -2.97 -13.46
C LEU A 202 4.24 -2.63 -14.46
N VAL A 203 5.20 -1.78 -14.11
CA VAL A 203 6.32 -1.37 -15.01
C VAL A 203 7.02 -2.57 -15.67
N PRO A 204 7.55 -3.57 -14.94
CA PRO A 204 8.26 -4.70 -15.57
C PRO A 204 7.37 -5.56 -16.45
N LEU A 205 6.05 -5.63 -16.18
CA LEU A 205 5.10 -6.39 -16.99
C LEU A 205 4.73 -5.63 -18.29
N MET A 206 4.49 -4.33 -18.19
CA MET A 206 4.17 -3.50 -19.35
C MET A 206 5.36 -3.36 -20.31
N LEU A 207 6.57 -3.26 -19.77
CA LEU A 207 7.80 -3.31 -20.55
C LEU A 207 8.01 -4.69 -21.18
N TYR A 208 7.78 -5.78 -20.44
CA TYR A 208 7.80 -7.14 -21.01
C TYR A 208 6.91 -7.26 -22.25
N PHE A 209 5.66 -6.77 -22.19
CA PHE A 209 4.78 -6.81 -23.34
C PHE A 209 5.27 -5.93 -24.49
N MET A 210 5.87 -4.76 -24.20
CA MET A 210 6.44 -3.88 -25.21
C MET A 210 7.63 -4.52 -25.93
N PHE A 211 8.53 -5.17 -25.18
CA PHE A 211 9.71 -5.85 -25.73
C PHE A 211 9.32 -7.07 -26.57
N ASN A 212 8.31 -7.84 -26.15
CA ASN A 212 7.91 -9.06 -26.87
C ASN A 212 6.87 -8.83 -27.97
N ARG A 213 6.06 -7.76 -27.90
CA ARG A 213 4.94 -7.51 -28.82
C ARG A 213 4.80 -6.05 -29.19
N PHE A 214 5.89 -5.44 -29.61
CA PHE A 214 5.92 -4.02 -29.94
C PHE A 214 4.79 -3.61 -30.91
N ASN A 215 3.89 -2.77 -30.41
CA ASN A 215 2.83 -2.14 -31.17
C ASN A 215 2.43 -0.82 -30.51
N TRP A 216 1.76 0.06 -31.26
CA TRP A 216 1.41 1.40 -30.79
C TRP A 216 0.52 1.41 -29.55
N LYS A 217 -0.44 0.48 -29.42
CA LYS A 217 -1.29 0.40 -28.21
C LYS A 217 -0.44 0.18 -26.95
N ILE A 218 0.51 -0.75 -26.99
CA ILE A 218 1.37 -1.06 -25.84
C ILE A 218 2.35 0.07 -25.56
N VAL A 219 2.89 0.70 -26.62
CA VAL A 219 3.75 1.89 -26.47
C VAL A 219 2.99 3.03 -25.79
N THR A 220 1.79 3.35 -26.26
CA THR A 220 0.93 4.38 -25.65
C THR A 220 0.64 4.06 -24.19
N LEU A 221 0.30 2.82 -23.85
CA LEU A 221 0.07 2.43 -22.46
C LEU A 221 1.31 2.66 -21.57
N ASN A 222 2.51 2.30 -22.03
CA ASN A 222 3.73 2.53 -21.27
C ASN A 222 4.03 4.03 -21.08
N VAL A 223 3.84 4.84 -22.12
CA VAL A 223 4.05 6.30 -22.05
C VAL A 223 3.04 6.95 -21.11
N VAL A 224 1.75 6.63 -21.24
CA VAL A 224 0.69 7.18 -20.36
C VAL A 224 0.89 6.72 -18.92
N GLN A 225 1.36 5.49 -18.70
CA GLN A 225 1.72 5.01 -17.36
C GLN A 225 2.89 5.78 -16.75
N ALA A 226 3.95 6.03 -17.52
CA ALA A 226 5.07 6.85 -17.07
C ALA A 226 4.62 8.27 -16.67
N LEU A 227 3.80 8.92 -17.51
CA LEU A 227 3.23 10.23 -17.19
C LEU A 227 2.38 10.21 -15.92
N ALA A 228 1.50 9.22 -15.78
CA ALA A 228 0.68 9.06 -14.56
C ALA A 228 1.54 8.88 -13.30
N MET A 229 2.66 8.15 -13.38
CA MET A 229 3.58 7.97 -12.25
C MET A 229 4.28 9.29 -11.86
N ILE A 230 4.56 10.18 -12.81
CA ILE A 230 5.09 11.52 -12.54
C ILE A 230 4.00 12.42 -11.92
N GLU A 231 2.80 12.42 -12.49
CA GLU A 231 1.65 13.23 -12.03
C GLU A 231 1.20 12.90 -10.61
N LEU A 232 1.31 11.65 -10.17
CA LEU A 232 1.02 11.24 -8.79
C LEU A 232 1.81 12.06 -7.76
N GLY A 233 3.03 12.51 -8.12
CA GLY A 233 3.86 13.36 -7.26
C GLY A 233 4.39 12.67 -6.01
N THR A 234 4.31 11.33 -5.93
CA THR A 234 4.83 10.53 -4.81
C THR A 234 6.27 10.07 -5.08
N LYS A 235 7.07 9.92 -4.03
CA LYS A 235 8.45 9.41 -4.14
C LYS A 235 8.50 7.98 -4.71
N VAL A 236 7.53 7.14 -4.36
CA VAL A 236 7.47 5.74 -4.79
C VAL A 236 7.16 5.60 -6.27
N ALA A 237 6.21 6.38 -6.80
CA ALA A 237 5.95 6.39 -8.23
C ALA A 237 7.17 6.94 -8.99
N LEU A 238 7.78 8.02 -8.52
CA LEU A 238 8.91 8.61 -9.23
C LEU A 238 10.15 7.72 -9.25
N ILE A 239 10.61 7.27 -8.08
CA ILE A 239 11.77 6.36 -7.95
C ILE A 239 11.46 5.02 -8.62
N GLY A 240 10.22 4.55 -8.50
CA GLY A 240 9.76 3.31 -9.11
C GLY A 240 9.72 3.37 -10.63
N LEU A 241 9.42 4.53 -11.23
CA LEU A 241 9.48 4.72 -12.68
C LEU A 241 10.93 4.61 -13.17
N ILE A 242 11.82 5.47 -12.66
CA ILE A 242 13.25 5.52 -13.03
C ILE A 242 13.91 4.16 -12.81
N GLY A 243 13.88 3.69 -11.55
CA GLY A 243 14.52 2.43 -11.19
C GLY A 243 13.86 1.24 -11.87
N GLY A 244 12.54 1.24 -12.01
CA GLY A 244 11.79 0.16 -12.64
C GLY A 244 12.08 0.01 -14.12
N VAL A 245 12.18 1.10 -14.88
CA VAL A 245 12.55 1.08 -16.29
C VAL A 245 13.98 0.60 -16.47
N ILE A 246 14.94 1.16 -15.73
CA ILE A 246 16.36 0.76 -15.79
C ILE A 246 16.52 -0.73 -15.49
N ILE A 247 15.96 -1.22 -14.37
CA ILE A 247 16.08 -2.62 -13.97
C ILE A 247 15.38 -3.53 -14.99
N SER A 248 14.26 -3.12 -15.58
CA SER A 248 13.57 -3.90 -16.60
C SER A 248 14.34 -3.97 -17.93
N ILE A 249 15.04 -2.91 -18.32
CA ILE A 249 15.96 -2.91 -19.47
C ILE A 249 17.12 -3.88 -19.20
N LEU A 250 17.74 -3.80 -18.01
CA LEU A 250 18.81 -4.72 -17.61
C LEU A 250 18.34 -6.18 -17.62
N LEU A 251 17.12 -6.43 -17.13
CA LEU A 251 16.52 -7.77 -17.15
C LEU A 251 16.29 -8.25 -18.58
N TYR A 252 15.79 -7.40 -19.47
CA TYR A 252 15.63 -7.72 -20.88
C TYR A 252 16.97 -8.04 -21.56
N VAL A 253 18.02 -7.24 -21.29
CA VAL A 253 19.39 -7.46 -21.80
C VAL A 253 19.95 -8.79 -21.28
N PHE A 254 19.73 -9.11 -20.00
CA PHE A 254 20.08 -10.40 -19.41
C PHE A 254 19.40 -11.57 -20.15
N HIS A 255 18.10 -11.46 -20.41
CA HIS A 255 17.36 -12.48 -21.16
C HIS A 255 17.81 -12.57 -22.62
N LEU A 256 18.18 -11.45 -23.24
CA LEU A 256 18.63 -11.42 -24.64
C LEU A 256 20.00 -12.09 -24.83
N PHE A 257 20.97 -11.80 -23.96
CA PHE A 257 22.35 -12.24 -24.16
C PHE A 257 22.77 -13.45 -23.32
N ILE A 258 22.22 -13.60 -22.12
CA ILE A 258 22.62 -14.67 -21.19
C ILE A 258 21.67 -15.86 -21.27
N VAL A 259 20.38 -15.63 -21.07
CA VAL A 259 19.37 -16.72 -21.13
C VAL A 259 19.07 -17.12 -22.57
N LYS A 260 19.06 -16.14 -23.47
CA LYS A 260 18.79 -16.29 -24.91
C LYS A 260 17.40 -16.87 -25.22
N ASP A 261 16.40 -16.50 -24.43
CA ASP A 261 14.99 -16.90 -24.60
C ASP A 261 14.11 -15.82 -25.24
N VAL A 262 14.69 -14.67 -25.61
CA VAL A 262 13.99 -13.55 -26.24
C VAL A 262 14.67 -13.09 -27.52
N ASN A 263 13.87 -12.56 -28.44
CA ASN A 263 14.37 -11.98 -29.69
C ASN A 263 14.68 -10.49 -29.55
N LYS A 264 15.70 -10.02 -30.25
CA LYS A 264 16.11 -8.60 -30.22
C LYS A 264 15.01 -7.69 -30.77
N ASN A 265 14.55 -6.76 -29.95
CA ASN A 265 13.62 -5.69 -30.33
C ASN A 265 14.21 -4.30 -30.05
N GLY A 266 14.99 -3.79 -31.00
CA GLY A 266 15.67 -2.49 -30.84
C GLY A 266 14.71 -1.29 -30.71
N LYS A 267 13.54 -1.35 -31.38
CA LYS A 267 12.52 -0.29 -31.30
C LYS A 267 11.99 -0.14 -29.88
N ALA A 268 11.70 -1.25 -29.21
CA ALA A 268 11.24 -1.24 -27.82
C ALA A 268 12.30 -0.65 -26.86
N ILE A 269 13.59 -0.95 -27.07
CA ILE A 269 14.68 -0.38 -26.27
C ILE A 269 14.74 1.14 -26.42
N ILE A 270 14.67 1.63 -27.66
CA ILE A 270 14.67 3.08 -27.94
C ILE A 270 13.48 3.75 -27.23
N VAL A 271 12.29 3.18 -27.32
CA VAL A 271 11.10 3.72 -26.63
C VAL A 271 11.29 3.74 -25.11
N ALA A 272 11.82 2.68 -24.51
CA ALA A 272 12.09 2.64 -23.08
C ALA A 272 13.11 3.72 -22.66
N LEU A 273 14.17 3.93 -23.45
CA LEU A 273 15.14 5.00 -23.22
C LEU A 273 14.55 6.40 -23.38
N LEU A 274 13.62 6.59 -24.33
CA LEU A 274 12.91 7.86 -24.51
C LEU A 274 11.95 8.16 -23.35
N ILE A 275 11.27 7.13 -22.80
CA ILE A 275 10.46 7.26 -21.59
C ILE A 275 11.33 7.74 -20.43
N GLU A 276 12.52 7.14 -20.26
CA GLU A 276 13.46 7.51 -19.21
C GLU A 276 13.99 8.94 -19.39
N ALA A 277 14.43 9.29 -20.60
CA ALA A 277 14.90 10.64 -20.92
C ALA A 277 13.81 11.71 -20.72
N GLY A 278 12.58 11.42 -21.15
CA GLY A 278 11.43 12.29 -20.92
C GLY A 278 11.12 12.44 -19.44
N THR A 279 11.24 11.37 -18.65
CA THR A 279 11.09 11.40 -17.20
C THR A 279 12.10 12.35 -16.57
N PHE A 280 13.39 12.21 -16.89
CA PHE A 280 14.44 13.13 -16.40
C PHE A 280 14.22 14.59 -16.80
N ALA A 281 13.69 14.85 -17.98
CA ALA A 281 13.38 16.21 -18.43
C ALA A 281 12.22 16.87 -17.66
N ILE A 282 11.22 16.09 -17.24
CA ILE A 282 10.01 16.61 -16.57
C ILE A 282 10.21 16.79 -15.06
N ILE A 283 11.00 15.93 -14.40
CA ILE A 283 11.15 15.88 -12.93
C ILE A 283 11.49 17.21 -12.25
N PRO A 284 12.39 18.06 -12.77
CA PRO A 284 12.72 19.33 -12.11
C PRO A 284 11.51 20.25 -11.89
N PHE A 285 10.48 20.11 -12.72
CA PHE A 285 9.23 20.86 -12.67
C PHE A 285 8.12 20.09 -11.93
N GLY A 286 8.34 18.82 -11.64
CA GLY A 286 7.35 17.93 -11.05
C GLY A 286 7.13 18.13 -9.54
N PRO A 287 5.94 17.77 -9.03
CA PRO A 287 5.55 18.04 -7.65
C PRO A 287 6.39 17.30 -6.59
N ALA A 288 6.97 16.14 -6.91
CA ALA A 288 7.70 15.32 -5.94
C ALA A 288 9.00 16.00 -5.41
N ILE A 289 9.72 16.74 -6.26
CA ILE A 289 10.95 17.43 -5.88
C ILE A 289 10.65 18.73 -5.12
N GLN A 290 9.66 19.49 -5.60
CA GLN A 290 9.21 20.72 -4.92
C GLN A 290 8.78 20.44 -3.47
N ARG A 291 8.07 19.33 -3.23
CA ARG A 291 7.70 18.87 -1.89
C ARG A 291 8.90 18.68 -0.96
N TYR A 292 9.92 17.97 -1.44
CA TYR A 292 11.09 17.63 -0.62
C TYR A 292 11.83 18.88 -0.13
N ASN A 293 11.94 19.90 -0.98
CA ASN A 293 12.59 21.17 -0.61
C ASN A 293 11.77 21.96 0.43
N TYR A 294 10.44 21.95 0.31
CA TYR A 294 9.54 22.63 1.24
C TYR A 294 9.56 22.00 2.65
N GLU A 295 9.49 20.66 2.74
CA GLU A 295 9.54 19.94 4.03
C GLU A 295 10.82 20.26 4.82
N LYS A 296 11.96 20.38 4.13
CA LYS A 296 13.25 20.72 4.76
C LYS A 296 13.28 22.13 5.35
N TYR A 297 12.68 23.10 4.65
CA TYR A 297 12.61 24.49 5.10
C TYR A 297 11.77 24.64 6.38
N LEU A 298 10.57 24.05 6.41
CA LEU A 298 9.68 24.14 7.58
C LEU A 298 10.29 23.54 8.85
N ALA A 299 11.02 22.42 8.72
CA ALA A 299 11.65 21.77 9.85
C ALA A 299 12.66 22.69 10.58
N GLN A 300 13.42 23.47 9.81
CA GLN A 300 14.43 24.39 10.34
C GLN A 300 13.77 25.58 11.07
N GLN A 301 12.69 26.13 10.51
CA GLN A 301 11.98 27.27 11.10
C GLN A 301 11.29 26.95 12.44
N SER A 302 10.86 25.69 12.64
CA SER A 302 10.13 25.28 13.85
C SER A 302 10.96 25.30 15.14
N ASP A 303 12.27 25.06 15.06
CA ASP A 303 13.12 24.93 16.26
C ASP A 303 13.62 26.28 16.79
N ASP A 304 13.78 27.29 15.92
CA ASP A 304 14.32 28.61 16.28
C ASP A 304 13.32 29.49 17.07
N SER A 305 12.02 29.20 17.00
CA SER A 305 10.94 30.03 17.57
C SER A 305 10.47 29.61 18.98
N LEU A 306 10.97 28.50 19.54
CA LEU A 306 10.43 27.87 20.77
C LEU A 306 10.88 28.46 22.11
N THR A 307 11.64 29.56 22.10
CA THR A 307 12.36 30.05 23.30
C THR A 307 11.44 30.41 24.47
N GLN A 308 10.29 31.04 24.22
CA GLN A 308 9.35 31.44 25.28
C GLN A 308 8.59 30.25 25.86
N ALA A 309 8.03 29.39 25.01
CA ALA A 309 7.29 28.20 25.44
C ALA A 309 8.16 27.24 26.25
N LYS A 310 9.43 27.05 25.87
CA LYS A 310 10.40 26.24 26.65
C LYS A 310 10.66 26.81 28.04
N ARG A 311 10.71 28.14 28.20
CA ARG A 311 10.90 28.77 29.53
C ARG A 311 9.70 28.52 30.43
N GLU A 312 8.48 28.70 29.91
CA GLU A 312 7.24 28.43 30.64
C GLU A 312 7.15 26.96 31.07
N LEU A 313 7.41 26.03 30.14
CA LEU A 313 7.45 24.59 30.43
C LEU A 313 8.41 24.27 31.57
N ASN A 314 9.66 24.75 31.48
CA ASN A 314 10.68 24.50 32.49
C ASN A 314 10.32 25.10 33.86
N ALA A 315 9.71 26.28 33.89
CA ALA A 315 9.26 26.91 35.13
C ALA A 315 8.12 26.10 35.79
N GLY A 316 7.13 25.68 35.01
CA GLY A 316 6.02 24.87 35.52
C GLY A 316 6.44 23.47 35.97
N LEU A 317 7.37 22.82 35.27
CA LEU A 317 7.95 21.54 35.68
C LEU A 317 8.75 21.63 36.99
N LYS A 318 9.42 22.76 37.24
CA LYS A 318 10.09 23.03 38.54
C LYS A 318 9.08 23.26 39.65
N LYS A 319 7.99 23.97 39.38
CA LYS A 319 6.93 24.28 40.35
C LYS A 319 6.12 23.03 40.73
N TYR A 320 5.87 22.14 39.76
CA TYR A 320 5.06 20.94 39.94
C TYR A 320 5.86 19.69 39.53
N PRO A 321 6.72 19.16 40.43
CA PRO A 321 7.66 18.11 40.06
C PRO A 321 6.99 16.75 39.81
N GLN A 322 5.90 16.41 40.51
CA GLN A 322 5.18 15.13 40.40
C GLN A 322 3.69 15.25 40.79
N GLY A 323 2.93 14.18 40.57
CA GLY A 323 1.56 14.03 41.07
C GLY A 323 0.48 14.77 40.25
N LYS A 324 -0.69 14.97 40.87
CA LYS A 324 -1.88 15.50 40.20
C LYS A 324 -1.67 16.91 39.62
N GLN A 325 -1.04 17.80 40.38
CA GLN A 325 -0.77 19.17 39.94
C GLN A 325 0.14 19.23 38.71
N ARG A 326 1.13 18.32 38.62
CA ARG A 326 1.96 18.17 37.42
C ARG A 326 1.13 17.74 36.22
N LYS A 327 0.27 16.72 36.39
CA LYS A 327 -0.61 16.23 35.33
C LYS A 327 -1.52 17.35 34.81
N GLU A 328 -2.12 18.12 35.71
CA GLU A 328 -2.99 19.26 35.38
C GLU A 328 -2.22 20.37 34.63
N PHE A 329 -1.04 20.75 35.14
CA PHE A 329 -0.16 21.71 34.46
C PHE A 329 0.19 21.27 33.04
N LEU A 330 0.70 20.04 32.87
CA LEU A 330 1.09 19.52 31.56
C LEU A 330 -0.10 19.44 30.60
N THR A 331 -1.26 19.02 31.08
CA THR A 331 -2.49 18.99 30.29
C THR A 331 -2.82 20.39 29.76
N ASN A 332 -2.81 21.41 30.62
CA ASN A 332 -3.09 22.78 30.19
C ASN A 332 -2.01 23.31 29.23
N PHE A 333 -0.73 23.08 29.55
CA PHE A 333 0.38 23.53 28.72
C PHE A 333 0.34 22.92 27.31
N ILE A 334 0.21 21.59 27.20
CA ILE A 334 0.14 20.90 25.90
C ILE A 334 -1.06 21.38 25.10
N GLY A 335 -2.22 21.53 25.75
CA GLY A 335 -3.44 22.02 25.09
C GLY A 335 -3.24 23.38 24.43
N ASN A 336 -2.48 24.28 25.06
CA ASN A 336 -2.24 25.64 24.58
C ASN A 336 -1.05 25.74 23.59
N HIS A 337 -0.02 24.90 23.75
CA HIS A 337 1.26 25.07 23.05
C HIS A 337 1.59 23.97 22.04
N TYR A 338 0.71 22.99 21.78
CA TYR A 338 1.03 21.90 20.84
C TYR A 338 1.42 22.40 19.43
N GLN A 339 0.84 23.51 18.97
CA GLN A 339 1.14 24.11 17.66
C GLN A 339 2.54 24.71 17.61
N ASP A 340 2.97 25.39 18.68
CA ASP A 340 4.32 25.94 18.80
C ASP A 340 5.36 24.83 18.63
N TYR A 341 5.04 23.63 19.13
CA TYR A 341 5.87 22.44 19.02
C TYR A 341 5.73 21.68 17.69
N ALA A 342 5.04 22.25 16.70
CA ALA A 342 4.75 21.65 15.40
C ALA A 342 4.09 20.26 15.48
N LEU A 343 3.33 20.00 16.55
CA LEU A 343 2.65 18.72 16.73
C LEU A 343 1.35 18.68 15.93
N ASN A 344 1.09 17.55 15.29
CA ASN A 344 -0.15 17.36 14.54
C ASN A 344 -1.36 17.34 15.49
N LYS A 345 -2.33 18.25 15.25
CA LYS A 345 -3.57 18.34 16.03
C LYS A 345 -4.31 17.00 16.14
N LYS A 346 -4.36 16.22 15.06
CA LYS A 346 -5.02 14.90 15.08
C LYS A 346 -4.36 13.97 16.09
N PHE A 347 -3.03 13.99 16.19
CA PHE A 347 -2.33 13.09 17.10
C PHE A 347 -2.64 13.42 18.56
N VAL A 348 -2.52 14.70 18.90
CA VAL A 348 -2.66 15.23 20.25
C VAL A 348 -4.09 15.10 20.77
N PHE A 349 -5.10 15.30 19.93
CA PHE A 349 -6.50 15.38 20.39
C PHE A 349 -7.35 14.14 20.08
N LYS A 350 -6.99 13.35 19.06
CA LYS A 350 -7.80 12.22 18.60
C LYS A 350 -7.08 10.88 18.74
N SER A 351 -5.88 10.75 18.16
CA SER A 351 -5.14 9.49 18.08
C SER A 351 -4.71 8.95 19.45
N TYR A 352 -3.96 9.76 20.20
CA TYR A 352 -3.48 9.40 21.53
C TYR A 352 -3.66 10.61 22.45
N PRO A 353 -4.90 10.86 22.94
CA PRO A 353 -5.26 12.15 23.52
C PRO A 353 -4.41 12.52 24.74
N TYR A 354 -3.81 13.71 24.70
CA TYR A 354 -2.85 14.17 25.71
C TYR A 354 -3.40 14.23 27.14
N LYS A 355 -4.72 14.34 27.30
CA LYS A 355 -5.40 14.35 28.60
C LYS A 355 -5.19 13.05 29.40
N TYR A 356 -5.01 11.93 28.70
CA TYR A 356 -4.87 10.62 29.33
C TYR A 356 -3.42 10.29 29.68
N ASP A 357 -2.45 10.73 28.86
CA ASP A 357 -1.02 10.52 29.07
C ASP A 357 -0.19 11.76 28.65
N PRO A 358 -0.17 12.82 29.48
CA PRO A 358 0.57 14.04 29.17
C PRO A 358 2.10 13.89 29.29
N GLU A 359 2.59 12.88 30.01
CA GLU A 359 4.03 12.61 30.13
C GLU A 359 4.61 12.06 28.82
N PHE A 360 3.86 11.23 28.11
CA PHE A 360 4.24 10.82 26.75
C PHE A 360 4.45 12.03 25.85
N TRP A 361 3.50 12.97 25.84
CA TRP A 361 3.61 14.17 25.01
C TRP A 361 4.74 15.10 25.45
N LEU A 362 5.00 15.21 26.76
CA LEU A 362 6.18 15.92 27.26
C LEU A 362 7.47 15.32 26.68
N LYS A 363 7.58 13.99 26.64
CA LYS A 363 8.74 13.31 26.04
C LYS A 363 8.89 13.69 24.56
N ILE A 364 7.81 13.63 23.77
CA ILE A 364 7.83 14.01 22.35
C ILE A 364 8.21 15.49 22.17
N MET A 365 7.67 16.40 22.99
CA MET A 365 7.98 17.83 22.94
C MET A 365 9.45 18.16 23.21
N ASN A 366 10.17 17.29 23.92
CA ASN A 366 11.59 17.44 24.20
C ASN A 366 12.50 16.90 23.07
N GLU A 367 11.94 16.28 22.04
CA GLU A 367 12.70 15.82 20.87
C GLU A 367 12.98 16.97 19.87
N PRO A 368 14.02 16.84 19.01
CA PRO A 368 14.28 17.82 17.95
C PRO A 368 13.07 18.04 17.02
N GLY A 369 12.89 19.24 16.46
CA GLY A 369 11.77 19.57 15.58
C GLY A 369 11.67 18.64 14.36
N THR A 370 12.81 18.24 13.81
CA THR A 370 12.89 17.25 12.71
C THR A 370 12.23 15.91 13.06
N ALA A 371 12.38 15.42 14.30
CA ALA A 371 11.76 14.19 14.76
C ALA A 371 10.26 14.37 15.05
N ARG A 372 9.88 15.50 15.66
CA ARG A 372 8.47 15.83 15.97
C ARG A 372 7.61 16.00 14.71
N MET A 373 8.18 16.61 13.66
CA MET A 373 7.51 16.81 12.37
C MET A 373 7.50 15.54 11.51
N GLN A 374 8.35 14.56 11.83
CA GLN A 374 8.33 13.27 11.16
C GLN A 374 7.15 12.44 11.69
N ASN A 375 5.98 12.57 11.04
CA ASN A 375 4.75 11.86 11.44
C ASN A 375 4.98 10.37 11.74
N ARG A 376 5.72 9.64 10.88
CA ARG A 376 6.03 8.21 11.07
C ARG A 376 6.74 7.89 12.39
N HIS A 377 7.57 8.81 12.89
CA HIS A 377 8.26 8.65 14.16
C HIS A 377 7.28 8.78 15.33
N VAL A 378 6.46 9.83 15.32
CA VAL A 378 5.44 10.08 16.35
C VAL A 378 4.36 8.99 16.36
N GLU A 379 3.92 8.54 15.20
CA GLU A 379 2.98 7.41 15.03
C GLU A 379 3.48 6.15 15.72
N LYS A 380 4.74 5.78 15.44
CA LYS A 380 5.37 4.61 16.08
C LYS A 380 5.50 4.80 17.59
N ALA A 381 5.90 5.99 18.05
CA ALA A 381 6.03 6.28 19.46
C ALA A 381 4.70 6.14 20.22
N MET A 382 3.58 6.57 19.61
CA MET A 382 2.25 6.38 20.18
C MET A 382 1.90 4.89 20.30
N LEU A 383 2.10 4.10 19.25
CA LEU A 383 1.80 2.65 19.27
C LEU A 383 2.68 1.90 20.27
N ASP A 384 3.97 2.24 20.35
CA ASP A 384 4.89 1.68 21.35
C ASP A 384 4.42 1.97 22.78
N GLN A 385 3.93 3.19 23.03
CA GLN A 385 3.39 3.57 24.34
C GLN A 385 2.07 2.84 24.65
N VAL A 386 1.21 2.60 23.66
CA VAL A 386 -0.04 1.82 23.80
C VAL A 386 0.25 0.37 24.17
N VAL A 387 1.17 -0.29 23.46
CA VAL A 387 1.62 -1.66 23.77
C VAL A 387 2.22 -1.73 25.18
N LYS A 388 3.05 -0.74 25.55
CA LYS A 388 3.65 -0.65 26.88
C LYS A 388 2.60 -0.52 27.98
N THR A 389 1.52 0.23 27.71
CA THR A 389 0.42 0.46 28.64
C THR A 389 -0.40 -0.81 28.88
N ASN A 390 -0.68 -1.59 27.83
CA ASN A 390 -1.35 -2.88 27.97
C ASN A 390 -0.51 -3.87 28.78
N ASN A 391 0.82 -3.78 28.68
CA ASN A 391 1.79 -4.57 29.44
C ASN A 391 1.58 -6.10 29.27
N ASN A 392 1.17 -6.54 28.09
CA ASN A 392 0.98 -7.95 27.77
C ASN A 392 2.03 -8.42 26.75
N ARG A 393 2.87 -9.39 27.14
CA ARG A 393 3.93 -9.92 26.25
C ARG A 393 3.38 -10.59 25.01
N LEU A 394 2.12 -11.07 25.03
CA LEU A 394 1.48 -11.71 23.88
C LEU A 394 1.16 -10.72 22.75
N ASP A 395 1.10 -9.42 23.01
CA ASP A 395 0.88 -8.38 21.98
C ASP A 395 1.91 -8.46 20.85
N LYS A 396 3.15 -8.88 21.17
CA LYS A 396 4.18 -9.09 20.16
C LYS A 396 3.79 -10.18 19.14
N PHE A 397 3.08 -11.22 19.57
CA PHE A 397 2.77 -12.39 18.76
C PHE A 397 1.37 -12.34 18.16
N LEU A 398 0.42 -11.76 18.90
CA LEU A 398 -1.00 -11.71 18.55
C LEU A 398 -1.48 -10.30 18.21
N GLY A 399 -0.68 -9.26 18.40
CA GLY A 399 -1.03 -7.88 18.09
C GLY A 399 -1.99 -7.25 19.10
N ILE A 400 -2.35 -5.98 18.84
CA ILE A 400 -3.21 -5.15 19.68
C ILE A 400 -4.57 -4.83 19.03
N SER A 401 -4.90 -5.51 17.91
CA SER A 401 -6.03 -5.28 17.01
C SER A 401 -5.82 -4.17 15.97
N TYR A 402 -6.22 -4.47 14.74
CA TYR A 402 -6.26 -3.51 13.63
C TYR A 402 -7.17 -2.33 13.91
N THR A 403 -8.33 -2.56 14.52
CA THR A 403 -9.27 -1.49 14.83
C THR A 403 -8.68 -0.47 15.80
N ARG A 404 -7.91 -0.91 16.81
CA ARG A 404 -7.22 0.00 17.72
C ARG A 404 -6.10 0.75 17.00
N GLU A 405 -5.23 0.02 16.29
CA GLU A 405 -4.11 0.60 15.55
C GLU A 405 -4.60 1.72 14.62
N THR A 406 -5.57 1.43 13.76
CA THR A 406 -6.07 2.42 12.78
C THR A 406 -6.81 3.61 13.38
N ASN A 407 -7.47 3.44 14.53
CA ASN A 407 -8.11 4.54 15.27
C ASN A 407 -7.09 5.44 15.97
N ILE A 408 -5.98 4.87 16.45
CA ILE A 408 -4.82 5.63 16.92
C ILE A 408 -4.20 6.28 15.69
N PHE A 409 -3.55 5.51 14.83
CA PHE A 409 -3.11 5.95 13.52
C PHE A 409 -2.78 4.76 12.62
N ASN A 410 -3.13 4.87 11.35
CA ASN A 410 -2.76 3.87 10.35
C ASN A 410 -1.29 4.08 9.93
N LEU A 411 -0.38 3.28 10.48
CA LEU A 411 1.06 3.41 10.27
C LEU A 411 1.41 3.17 8.79
N GLU A 412 2.07 4.13 8.15
CA GLU A 412 2.52 4.03 6.75
C GLU A 412 3.75 3.11 6.56
N ARG A 413 3.72 1.89 7.13
CA ARG A 413 4.69 0.80 6.90
C ARG A 413 3.96 -0.53 7.04
N ASP A 414 3.58 -1.17 5.93
CA ASP A 414 2.65 -2.31 5.92
C ASP A 414 3.06 -3.41 6.90
N PHE A 415 4.28 -3.94 6.76
CA PHE A 415 4.75 -5.03 7.63
C PHE A 415 4.74 -4.65 9.12
N THR A 416 5.13 -3.41 9.43
CA THR A 416 5.14 -2.93 10.81
C THR A 416 3.72 -2.73 11.34
N SER A 417 2.81 -2.14 10.56
CA SER A 417 1.40 -1.97 10.91
C SER A 417 0.74 -3.32 11.16
N GLN A 418 1.03 -4.32 10.33
CA GLN A 418 0.54 -5.69 10.51
C GLN A 418 1.09 -6.35 11.76
N ILE A 419 2.35 -6.08 12.14
CA ILE A 419 2.91 -6.58 13.40
C ILE A 419 2.21 -5.94 14.60
N TYR A 420 1.88 -4.64 14.58
CA TYR A 420 1.08 -4.06 15.67
C TYR A 420 -0.34 -4.63 15.67
N SER A 421 -0.99 -4.71 14.51
CA SER A 421 -2.40 -5.12 14.40
C SER A 421 -2.61 -6.60 14.74
N LEU A 422 -1.83 -7.48 14.12
CA LEU A 422 -1.98 -8.94 14.14
C LEU A 422 -0.83 -9.67 14.87
N GLY A 423 0.23 -8.97 15.24
CA GLY A 423 1.42 -9.60 15.79
C GLY A 423 2.23 -10.38 14.75
N TRP A 424 3.38 -10.90 15.16
CA TRP A 424 4.26 -11.65 14.26
C TRP A 424 3.59 -12.88 13.65
N ILE A 425 2.74 -13.60 14.40
CA ILE A 425 2.10 -14.82 13.90
C ILE A 425 1.10 -14.47 12.79
N GLY A 426 0.22 -13.50 13.03
CA GLY A 426 -0.76 -13.09 12.03
C GLY A 426 -0.12 -12.46 10.80
N MET A 427 0.91 -11.63 10.98
CA MET A 427 1.67 -11.09 9.85
C MET A 427 2.27 -12.22 8.99
N LEU A 428 2.87 -13.25 9.59
CA LEU A 428 3.39 -14.40 8.85
C LEU A 428 2.29 -15.22 8.17
N LEU A 429 1.12 -15.36 8.79
CA LEU A 429 0.02 -16.13 8.20
C LEU A 429 -0.65 -15.39 7.05
N PHE A 430 -0.90 -14.08 7.16
CA PHE A 430 -1.63 -13.31 6.17
C PHE A 430 -0.75 -12.64 5.11
N ILE A 431 0.43 -12.12 5.50
CA ILE A 431 1.37 -11.45 4.57
C ILE A 431 2.53 -12.37 4.15
N GLY A 432 2.93 -13.33 5.00
CA GLY A 432 3.98 -14.28 4.65
C GLY A 432 3.77 -15.03 3.33
N PRO A 433 2.54 -15.44 2.94
CA PRO A 433 2.31 -16.12 1.66
C PRO A 433 2.86 -15.38 0.45
N TYR A 434 2.71 -14.06 0.36
CA TYR A 434 3.22 -13.26 -0.76
C TYR A 434 4.74 -13.39 -0.92
N VAL A 435 5.46 -13.24 0.20
CA VAL A 435 6.92 -13.37 0.24
C VAL A 435 7.35 -14.82 -0.04
N ILE A 436 6.65 -15.80 0.53
CA ILE A 436 6.95 -17.23 0.33
C ILE A 436 6.78 -17.62 -1.14
N ILE A 437 5.73 -17.13 -1.81
CA ILE A 437 5.48 -17.38 -3.23
C ILE A 437 6.59 -16.81 -4.10
N LEU A 438 7.00 -15.56 -3.84
CA LEU A 438 8.14 -14.93 -4.51
C LEU A 438 9.41 -15.78 -4.36
N LEU A 439 9.76 -16.16 -3.12
CA LEU A 439 10.97 -16.95 -2.84
C LEU A 439 10.89 -18.34 -3.47
N TYR A 440 9.75 -19.02 -3.38
CA TYR A 440 9.54 -20.33 -3.99
C TYR A 440 9.71 -20.28 -5.51
N ALA A 441 9.10 -19.29 -6.17
CA ALA A 441 9.22 -19.12 -7.61
C ALA A 441 10.65 -18.74 -8.03
N LEU A 442 11.35 -17.92 -7.24
CA LEU A 442 12.75 -17.59 -7.45
C LEU A 442 13.64 -18.84 -7.35
N ILE A 443 13.42 -19.69 -6.35
CA ILE A 443 14.14 -20.97 -6.21
C ILE A 443 13.87 -21.86 -7.43
N LYS A 444 12.63 -21.97 -7.89
CA LYS A 444 12.28 -22.74 -9.10
C LYS A 444 12.96 -22.18 -10.36
N TRP A 445 13.01 -20.87 -10.50
CA TRP A 445 13.71 -20.19 -11.58
C TRP A 445 15.23 -20.45 -11.54
N LEU A 446 15.84 -20.42 -10.35
CA LEU A 446 17.26 -20.73 -10.17
C LEU A 446 17.58 -22.20 -10.45
N MET A 447 16.70 -23.13 -10.04
CA MET A 447 16.96 -24.57 -10.15
C MET A 447 16.57 -25.17 -11.51
N ASN A 448 15.54 -24.66 -12.18
CA ASN A 448 15.06 -25.19 -13.46
C ASN A 448 15.25 -24.19 -14.60
N LYS A 449 16.10 -24.55 -15.58
CA LYS A 449 16.38 -23.75 -16.78
C LYS A 449 15.13 -23.46 -17.60
N GLU A 450 14.18 -24.39 -17.71
CA GLU A 450 12.93 -24.21 -18.47
C GLU A 450 12.05 -23.12 -17.86
N LYS A 451 12.16 -22.89 -16.55
CA LYS A 451 11.39 -21.85 -15.85
C LYS A 451 12.08 -20.49 -15.91
N ARG A 452 13.27 -20.38 -16.52
CA ARG A 452 13.98 -19.11 -16.72
C ARG A 452 13.47 -18.34 -17.93
N THR A 453 12.16 -18.15 -18.02
CA THR A 453 11.58 -17.37 -19.12
C THR A 453 11.50 -15.89 -18.75
N TYR A 454 11.56 -15.02 -19.74
CA TYR A 454 11.47 -13.58 -19.54
C TYR A 454 10.15 -13.17 -18.87
N LEU A 455 9.04 -13.88 -19.15
CA LEU A 455 7.76 -13.64 -18.49
C LEU A 455 7.83 -13.93 -16.98
N ILE A 456 8.39 -15.08 -16.61
CA ILE A 456 8.52 -15.47 -15.20
C ILE A 456 9.43 -14.48 -14.47
N SER A 457 10.53 -14.06 -15.08
CA SER A 457 11.41 -13.05 -14.50
C SER A 457 10.73 -11.69 -14.33
N SER A 458 9.92 -11.26 -15.31
CA SER A 458 9.15 -10.01 -15.20
C SER A 458 8.05 -10.09 -14.14
N MET A 459 7.41 -11.24 -13.96
CA MET A 459 6.47 -11.48 -12.84
C MET A 459 7.17 -11.45 -11.48
N LEU A 460 8.34 -12.11 -11.36
CA LEU A 460 9.17 -12.06 -10.14
C LEU A 460 9.56 -10.61 -9.80
N LEU A 461 10.03 -9.85 -10.79
CA LEU A 461 10.41 -8.46 -10.62
C LEU A 461 9.22 -7.57 -10.23
N SER A 462 8.07 -7.79 -10.87
CA SER A 462 6.80 -7.13 -10.56
C SER A 462 6.40 -7.31 -9.10
N ILE A 463 6.36 -8.56 -8.62
CA ILE A 463 6.04 -8.89 -7.22
C ILE A 463 7.06 -8.29 -6.26
N ALA A 464 8.36 -8.36 -6.59
CA ALA A 464 9.42 -7.75 -5.79
C ALA A 464 9.24 -6.22 -5.67
N PHE A 465 8.86 -5.54 -6.74
CA PHE A 465 8.57 -4.10 -6.74
C PHE A 465 7.38 -3.76 -5.84
N MET A 466 6.30 -4.54 -5.90
CA MET A 466 5.15 -4.34 -5.01
C MET A 466 5.51 -4.52 -3.54
N ILE A 467 6.23 -5.61 -3.20
CA ILE A 467 6.67 -5.88 -1.82
C ILE A 467 7.63 -4.79 -1.31
N PHE A 468 8.53 -4.32 -2.17
CA PHE A 468 9.43 -3.20 -1.85
C PHE A 468 8.66 -1.89 -1.63
N ALA A 469 7.63 -1.62 -2.44
CA ALA A 469 6.75 -0.45 -2.27
C ALA A 469 5.98 -0.52 -0.94
N ALA A 470 5.42 -1.68 -0.62
CA ALA A 470 4.75 -1.96 0.66
C ALA A 470 5.67 -1.72 1.87
N PHE A 471 6.94 -2.13 1.75
CA PHE A 471 7.95 -1.94 2.79
C PHE A 471 8.37 -0.46 2.96
N SER A 472 8.46 0.31 1.88
CA SER A 472 9.01 1.68 1.87
C SER A 472 7.96 2.79 2.05
N SER A 473 6.82 2.67 1.37
CA SER A 473 5.73 3.67 1.37
C SER A 473 4.68 3.40 2.42
N GLY A 474 4.41 2.11 2.69
CA GLY A 474 3.29 1.60 3.48
C GLY A 474 1.91 2.03 3.00
N ASN A 475 0.90 1.47 3.67
CA ASN A 475 -0.49 1.46 3.22
C ASN A 475 -0.64 0.97 1.78
N VAL A 476 -0.08 -0.19 1.43
CA VAL A 476 -0.25 -0.81 0.10
C VAL A 476 -0.97 -2.15 0.23
N MET A 477 -0.44 -3.06 1.04
CA MET A 477 -0.97 -4.42 1.24
C MET A 477 -2.33 -4.44 1.92
N ASP A 478 -2.60 -3.45 2.77
CA ASP A 478 -3.91 -3.29 3.38
C ASP A 478 -4.99 -3.00 2.33
N PHE A 479 -4.68 -2.27 1.25
CA PHE A 479 -5.68 -1.96 0.24
C PHE A 479 -5.96 -3.16 -0.65
N LEU A 480 -7.23 -3.59 -0.61
CA LEU A 480 -7.73 -4.72 -1.39
C LEU A 480 -7.48 -4.56 -2.90
N THR A 481 -7.54 -3.34 -3.43
CA THR A 481 -7.19 -3.06 -4.84
C THR A 481 -5.80 -3.58 -5.18
N ALA A 482 -4.78 -3.16 -4.42
CA ALA A 482 -3.39 -3.55 -4.66
C ALA A 482 -3.16 -5.03 -4.37
N SER A 483 -3.66 -5.53 -3.24
CA SER A 483 -3.44 -6.93 -2.85
C SER A 483 -4.17 -7.93 -3.75
N PHE A 484 -5.33 -7.60 -4.34
CA PHE A 484 -5.97 -8.45 -5.35
C PHE A 484 -5.21 -8.50 -6.68
N ILE A 485 -4.68 -7.35 -7.13
CA ILE A 485 -3.87 -7.33 -8.36
C ILE A 485 -2.57 -8.11 -8.13
N LEU A 486 -1.91 -7.91 -6.99
CA LEU A 486 -0.72 -8.68 -6.60
C LEU A 486 -1.05 -10.18 -6.53
N ALA A 487 -2.15 -10.55 -5.87
CA ALA A 487 -2.61 -11.94 -5.77
C ALA A 487 -2.85 -12.59 -7.15
N PHE A 488 -3.38 -11.83 -8.10
CA PHE A 488 -3.55 -12.30 -9.48
C PHE A 488 -2.20 -12.55 -10.18
N VAL A 489 -1.22 -11.65 -10.01
CA VAL A 489 0.14 -11.82 -10.55
C VAL A 489 0.83 -13.03 -9.91
N GLU A 490 0.74 -13.18 -8.59
CA GLU A 490 1.32 -14.31 -7.85
C GLU A 490 0.68 -15.65 -8.19
N GLY A 491 -0.65 -15.71 -8.28
CA GLY A 491 -1.34 -16.94 -8.69
C GLY A 491 -0.96 -17.34 -10.13
N SER A 492 -0.77 -16.36 -11.02
CA SER A 492 -0.29 -16.59 -12.40
C SER A 492 1.16 -17.06 -12.44
N LEU A 493 2.03 -16.49 -11.60
CA LEU A 493 3.42 -16.93 -11.43
C LEU A 493 3.48 -18.36 -10.89
N LEU A 494 2.73 -18.67 -9.84
CA LEU A 494 2.63 -20.02 -9.28
C LEU A 494 2.18 -21.03 -10.32
N ALA A 495 1.14 -20.73 -11.09
CA ALA A 495 0.71 -21.60 -12.19
C ALA A 495 1.85 -21.84 -13.19
N SER A 496 2.62 -20.79 -13.52
CA SER A 496 3.70 -20.86 -14.51
C SER A 496 4.90 -21.70 -14.03
N VAL A 497 5.26 -21.63 -12.75
CA VAL A 497 6.40 -22.38 -12.19
C VAL A 497 6.04 -23.79 -11.71
N THR A 498 4.75 -24.08 -11.46
CA THR A 498 4.29 -25.41 -11.00
C THR A 498 3.77 -26.32 -12.10
N ARG A 499 3.51 -25.80 -13.31
CA ARG A 499 3.19 -26.65 -14.47
C ARG A 499 4.33 -27.62 -14.75
N LYS A 500 4.05 -28.90 -14.53
CA LYS A 500 4.80 -30.00 -15.16
C LYS A 500 4.52 -29.92 -16.64
N GLU A 501 5.56 -29.76 -17.43
CA GLU A 501 5.43 -29.97 -18.87
C GLU A 501 5.27 -31.50 -19.06
N ASN A 502 4.18 -31.88 -19.72
CA ASN A 502 3.93 -33.26 -20.13
C ASN A 502 4.73 -33.56 -21.39
#